data_AF-A0A4U7BDE2-F1
#
_entry.id   AF-A0A4U7BDE2-F1
#
_cell.length_a   1.000
_cell.length_b   1.000
_cell.length_c   1.000
_cell.angle_alpha   90.00
_cell.angle_beta   90.00
_cell.angle_gamma   90.00
#
_symmetry.space_group_name_H-M   'P 1'
#
loop_
_entity.id
_entity.type
_entity.pdbx_description
1 polymer ?
#
loop_
_entity_poly.entity_id
_entity_poly.type
_entity_poly.pdbx_seq_one_letter_code
_entity_poly.pdbx_strand_id
1 'polypeptide(L)' 'MKNIDNILKTKIFLKHFKIVFKAFLTLGFFVAFLISLTSDDFLTSFFNISSFFALFALNLFIVTFIYVFFKTKNY' A
#
# COMPACT_ATOMS: atom_id res chain seq x y z
N MET A 1 -10.27 20.93 -22.29
CA MET A 1 -10.97 20.57 -21.03
C MET A 1 -10.72 19.13 -20.56
N LYS A 2 -10.75 18.11 -21.43
CA LYS A 2 -10.57 16.68 -21.03
C LYS A 2 -9.31 16.36 -20.19
N ASN A 3 -8.18 17.04 -20.42
CA ASN A 3 -6.93 16.75 -19.68
C ASN A 3 -6.93 17.29 -18.23
N ILE A 4 -7.61 18.40 -17.97
CA ILE A 4 -7.69 19.00 -16.63
C ILE A 4 -8.52 18.09 -15.70
N ASP A 5 -9.64 17.56 -16.21
CA ASP A 5 -10.49 16.63 -15.46
C ASP A 5 -9.77 15.31 -15.14
N ASN A 6 -8.93 14.83 -16.05
CA ASN A 6 -8.18 13.58 -15.85
C ASN A 6 -7.06 13.75 -14.82
N ILE A 7 -6.36 14.89 -14.83
CA ILE A 7 -5.36 15.24 -13.81
C ILE A 7 -6.01 15.33 -12.43
N LEU A 8 -7.18 15.97 -12.34
CA LEU A 8 -7.91 16.14 -11.09
C LEU A 8 -8.42 14.79 -10.53
N LYS A 9 -8.94 13.91 -11.39
CA LYS A 9 -9.33 12.54 -11.03
C LYS A 9 -8.13 11.69 -10.55
N THR A 10 -6.99 11.75 -11.24
CA THR A 10 -5.78 11.04 -10.82
C THR A 10 -5.26 11.55 -9.47
N LYS A 11 -5.31 12.87 -9.24
CA LYS A 11 -4.94 13.47 -7.95
C LYS A 11 -5.85 13.02 -6.80
N ILE A 12 -7.16 12.95 -7.05
CA ILE A 12 -8.12 12.40 -6.08
C ILE A 12 -7.82 10.93 -5.81
N PHE A 13 -7.58 10.11 -6.84
CA PHE A 13 -7.24 8.70 -6.70
C PHE A 13 -5.97 8.50 -5.86
N LEU A 14 -4.89 9.24 -6.15
CA LEU A 14 -3.65 9.18 -5.39
C LEU A 14 -3.84 9.56 -3.92
N LYS A 15 -4.71 10.53 -3.62
CA LYS A 15 -5.03 10.92 -2.25
C LYS A 15 -5.74 9.79 -1.49
N HIS A 16 -6.72 9.13 -2.11
CA HIS A 16 -7.40 7.98 -1.52
C HIS A 16 -6.46 6.79 -1.39
N PHE A 17 -5.68 6.49 -2.43
CA PHE A 17 -4.68 5.43 -2.39
C PHE A 17 -3.70 5.63 -1.24
N LYS A 18 -3.19 6.85 -1.02
CA LYS A 18 -2.30 7.16 0.10
C LYS A 18 -2.94 6.85 1.47
N ILE A 19 -4.23 7.16 1.65
CA ILE A 19 -4.96 6.89 2.90
C ILE A 19 -5.10 5.38 3.10
N VAL A 20 -5.60 4.67 2.07
CA VAL A 20 -5.78 3.22 2.11
C VAL A 20 -4.46 2.50 2.32
N PHE A 21 -3.40 2.94 1.66
CA PHE A 21 -2.05 2.40 1.80
C PHE A 21 -1.51 2.54 3.21
N LYS A 22 -1.67 3.74 3.81
CA LYS A 22 -1.26 3.98 5.20
C LYS A 22 -2.06 3.11 6.16
N ALA A 23 -3.37 3.03 5.99
CA ALA A 23 -4.25 2.20 6.81
C ALA A 23 -3.87 0.71 6.71
N PHE A 24 -3.59 0.23 5.50
CA PHE A 24 -3.14 -1.15 5.27
C PHE A 24 -1.82 -1.44 5.98
N LEU A 25 -0.83 -0.54 5.93
CA LEU A 25 0.43 -0.71 6.66
C LEU A 25 0.24 -0.71 8.18
N THR A 26 -0.60 0.17 8.70
CA THR A 26 -0.86 0.23 10.15
C THR A 26 -1.59 -1.02 10.63
N LEU A 27 -2.58 -1.48 9.86
CA LEU A 27 -3.32 -2.70 10.16
C LEU A 27 -2.42 -3.94 10.02
N GLY A 28 -1.56 -4.00 9.01
CA GLY A 28 -0.59 -5.07 8.82
C GLY A 28 0.39 -5.19 9.99
N PHE A 29 0.91 -4.07 10.49
CA PHE A 29 1.76 -4.05 11.68
C PHE A 29 1.00 -4.49 12.93
N PHE A 30 -0.24 -4.03 13.11
CA PHE A 30 -1.08 -4.42 14.24
C PHE A 30 -1.41 -5.91 14.22
N VAL A 31 -1.73 -6.47 13.06
CA VAL A 31 -1.96 -7.91 12.85
C VAL A 31 -0.69 -8.70 13.11
N ALA A 32 0.47 -8.26 12.59
CA ALA A 32 1.76 -8.90 12.86
C ALA A 32 2.06 -8.95 14.36
N PHE A 33 1.77 -7.86 15.08
CA PHE A 33 1.93 -7.80 16.53
C PHE A 33 1.03 -8.80 17.27
N LEU A 34 -0.28 -8.80 16.96
CA LEU A 34 -1.24 -9.71 17.60
C LEU A 34 -0.92 -11.19 17.36
N ILE A 35 -0.58 -11.56 16.12
CA ILE A 35 -0.25 -12.94 15.78
C ILE A 35 1.04 -13.36 16.50
N SER A 36 2.04 -12.48 16.57
CA SER A 36 3.32 -12.81 17.18
C SER A 36 3.24 -12.97 18.70
N LEU A 37 2.26 -12.36 19.38
CA LEU A 37 2.00 -12.63 20.80
C LEU A 37 1.59 -14.09 21.06
N THR A 38 1.10 -14.80 20.05
CA THR A 38 0.69 -16.21 20.17
C THR A 38 1.77 -17.20 19.74
N SER A 39 2.91 -16.72 19.23
CA SER A 39 4.01 -17.56 18.76
C SER A 39 5.06 -17.78 19.83
N ASP A 40 5.68 -18.96 19.84
CA ASP A 40 6.79 -19.30 20.74
C ASP A 40 8.02 -18.40 20.54
N ASP A 41 8.27 -17.95 19.31
CA ASP A 41 9.31 -16.98 18.96
C ASP A 41 8.69 -15.71 18.39
N PHE A 42 8.37 -14.78 19.30
CA PHE A 42 7.77 -13.50 18.99
C PHE A 42 8.56 -12.73 17.92
N LEU A 43 9.89 -12.64 18.05
CA LEU A 43 10.69 -11.81 17.16
C LEU A 43 10.69 -12.38 15.75
N THR A 44 10.91 -13.68 15.61
CA THR A 44 10.93 -14.33 14.29
C THR A 44 9.56 -14.25 13.61
N SER A 45 8.47 -14.53 14.34
CA SER A 45 7.10 -14.41 13.82
C SER A 45 6.79 -12.97 13.39
N PHE A 46 7.14 -11.99 14.24
CA PHE A 46 6.86 -10.60 13.99
C PHE A 46 7.59 -10.07 12.75
N PHE A 47 8.88 -10.39 12.62
CA PHE A 47 9.67 -10.01 11.45
C PHE A 47 9.14 -10.67 10.18
N ASN A 48 8.78 -11.96 10.22
CA ASN A 48 8.25 -12.66 9.05
C ASN A 48 6.94 -12.05 8.55
N ILE A 49 5.97 -11.85 9.45
CA ILE A 49 4.65 -11.31 9.09
C ILE A 49 4.79 -9.84 8.67
N SER A 50 5.57 -9.04 9.39
CA SER A 50 5.81 -7.64 9.03
C SER A 50 6.51 -7.52 7.67
N SER A 51 7.47 -8.40 7.38
CA SER A 51 8.17 -8.43 6.08
C SER A 51 7.22 -8.79 4.94
N PHE A 52 6.29 -9.72 5.16
CA PHE A 52 5.24 -10.04 4.18
C PHE A 52 4.38 -8.80 3.86
N PHE A 53 3.88 -8.10 4.89
CA PHE A 53 3.09 -6.88 4.69
C PHE A 53 3.89 -5.76 4.00
N ALA A 54 5.18 -5.60 4.34
CA ALA A 54 6.06 -4.62 3.72
C ALA A 54 6.29 -4.93 2.23
N LEU A 55 6.56 -6.20 1.88
CA LEU A 55 6.73 -6.63 0.49
C LEU A 55 5.44 -6.50 -0.32
N PHE A 56 4.30 -6.83 0.27
CA PHE A 56 2.99 -6.64 -0.38
C PHE A 56 2.72 -5.15 -0.62
N ALA A 57 2.99 -4.29 0.37
CA ALA A 57 2.83 -2.85 0.23
C ALA A 57 3.77 -2.28 -0.86
N LEU A 58 5.02 -2.75 -0.93
CA LEU A 58 5.94 -2.35 -1.99
C LEU A 58 5.39 -2.72 -3.38
N ASN A 59 4.90 -3.95 -3.55
CA ASN A 59 4.27 -4.38 -4.81
C ASN A 59 3.06 -3.53 -5.16
N LEU A 60 2.17 -3.28 -4.20
CA LEU A 60 0.99 -2.45 -4.40
C LEU A 60 1.35 -1.02 -4.83
N PHE A 61 2.39 -0.45 -4.22
CA PHE A 61 2.92 0.86 -4.57
C PHE A 61 3.46 0.88 -6.01
N ILE A 62 4.30 -0.10 -6.38
CA ILE A 62 4.89 -0.19 -7.74
C ILE A 62 3.79 -0.34 -8.79
N VAL A 63 2.86 -1.27 -8.61
CA VAL A 63 1.75 -1.50 -9.55
C VAL A 63 0.89 -0.23 -9.70
N THR A 64 0.60 0.46 -8.60
CA THR A 64 -0.17 1.70 -8.63
C THR A 64 0.59 2.82 -9.34
N PHE A 65 1.90 2.93 -9.10
CA PHE A 65 2.76 3.90 -9.78
C PHE A 65 2.78 3.65 -11.30
N ILE A 66 2.97 2.39 -11.71
CA ILE A 66 2.94 1.97 -13.12
C ILE A 66 1.59 2.29 -13.75
N TYR A 67 0.48 1.95 -13.08
CA TYR A 67 -0.87 2.25 -13.53
C TYR A 67 -1.07 3.76 -13.76
N VAL A 68 -0.67 4.58 -12.78
CA VAL A 68 -0.79 6.04 -12.87
C VAL A 68 0.09 6.59 -13.99
N PHE A 69 1.31 6.08 -14.15
CA PHE A 69 2.23 6.50 -15.21
C PHE A 69 1.66 6.23 -16.61
N PHE A 70 1.21 5.00 -16.88
CA PHE A 70 0.59 4.66 -18.17
C PHE A 70 -0.70 5.43 -18.43
N LYS A 71 -1.54 5.59 -17.39
CA LYS A 71 -2.78 6.36 -17.51
C LYS A 71 -2.54 7.84 -17.76
N THR A 72 -1.43 8.39 -17.28
CA THR A 72 -1.04 9.79 -17.52
C THR A 72 -0.40 9.97 -18.89
N LYS A 73 0.26 8.94 -19.45
CA LYS A 73 0.92 8.99 -20.77
C LYS A 73 -0.03 8.71 -21.95
N ASN A 74 -1.11 7.96 -21.72
CA ASN A 74 -2.13 7.65 -22.73
C ASN A 74 -3.25 8.71 -22.87
N TYR A 75 -3.06 9.91 -22.30
CA TYR A 75 -3.96 11.08 -22.37
C TYR A 75 -3.15 12.37 -22.51
#